data_AF-N2AGR0-F1
#
_entry.id   AF-N2AGR0-F1
#
_cell.length_a   1.000
_cell.length_b   1.000
_cell.length_c   1.000
_cell.angle_alpha   90.00
_cell.angle_beta   90.00
_cell.angle_gamma   90.00
#
_symmetry.space_group_name_H-M   'P 1'
#
loop_
_entity.id
_entity.type
_entity.pdbx_description
1 polymer ?
#
loop_
_entity_poly.entity_id
_entity_poly.type
_entity_poly.pdbx_seq_one_letter_code
_entity_poly.pdbx_strand_id
1 'polypeptide(L)' 'MDAKRKKELLLQWKNRRPEMGIISIRCKNTGEIFADISTDTKFAFNSHRFHLSANLHRNKRLQEL' A
#
# COMPACT_ATOMS: atom_id res chain seq x y z
N MET A 1 -15.90 19.35 -8.95
CA MET A 1 -14.74 19.46 -8.05
C MET A 1 -14.21 20.87 -8.12
N ASP A 2 -13.98 21.50 -6.97
CA ASP A 2 -13.37 22.83 -6.90
C ASP A 2 -11.91 22.78 -7.41
N ALA A 3 -11.60 23.59 -8.43
CA ALA A 3 -10.30 23.62 -9.08
C ALA A 3 -9.17 24.07 -8.13
N LYS A 4 -9.48 24.94 -7.16
CA LYS A 4 -8.53 25.40 -6.14
C LYS A 4 -8.18 24.25 -5.20
N ARG A 5 -9.19 23.50 -4.75
CA ARG A 5 -9.00 22.33 -3.89
C ARG A 5 -8.16 21.24 -4.56
N LYS A 6 -8.38 20.99 -5.85
CA LYS A 6 -7.57 20.02 -6.62
C LYS A 6 -6.09 20.42 -6.67
N LYS A 7 -5.79 21.71 -6.91
CA LYS A 7 -4.41 22.22 -6.95
C LYS A 7 -3.71 22.08 -5.59
N GLU A 8 -4.41 22.37 -4.50
CA GLU A 8 -3.88 22.25 -3.15
C GLU A 8 -3.49 20.80 -2.81
N LEU A 9 -4.38 19.84 -3.08
CA LEU A 9 -4.12 18.42 -2.84
C LEU A 9 -2.94 17.90 -3.65
N LEU A 10 -2.82 18.31 -4.92
CA LEU A 10 -1.68 17.94 -5.77
C LEU A 10 -0.37 18.50 -5.22
N LEU A 11 -0.37 19.73 -4.68
CA LEU A 11 0.82 20.33 -4.09
C LEU A 11 1.23 19.59 -2.80
N GLN A 12 0.27 19.29 -1.93
CA GLN A 12 0.51 18.49 -0.72
C GLN A 12 1.07 17.11 -1.07
N TRP A 13 0.51 16.46 -2.09
CA TRP A 13 0.99 15.16 -2.55
C TRP A 13 2.41 15.24 -3.13
N LYS A 14 2.75 16.27 -3.91
CA LYS A 14 4.09 16.43 -4.47
C LYS A 14 5.15 16.71 -3.40
N ASN A 15 4.79 17.48 -2.36
CA ASN A 15 5.70 17.88 -1.29
C ASN A 15 5.77 16.88 -0.13
N ARG A 16 4.98 15.80 -0.18
CA ARG A 16 5.01 14.77 0.84
C ARG A 16 6.39 14.11 0.89
N ARG A 17 6.84 13.78 2.10
CA ARG A 17 8.03 12.95 2.33
C ARG A 17 7.57 11.67 3.00
N PRO A 18 7.24 10.63 2.22
CA PRO A 18 6.72 9.40 2.78
C PRO A 18 7.80 8.66 3.55
N GLU A 19 7.36 7.84 4.51
CA GLU A 19 8.24 6.95 5.25
C GLU A 19 8.66 5.80 4.32
N MET A 20 9.97 5.61 4.22
CA MET A 20 10.59 4.50 3.49
C MET A 20 10.97 3.41 4.49
N GLY A 21 10.81 2.15 4.12
CA GLY A 21 11.19 1.06 5.01
C GLY A 21 10.71 -0.30 4.54
N ILE A 22 10.74 -1.24 5.48
CA ILE A 22 10.26 -2.61 5.29
C ILE A 22 8.85 -2.69 5.88
N ILE A 23 7.91 -3.23 5.12
CA ILE A 23 6.58 -3.57 5.61
C ILE A 23 6.45 -5.07 5.78
N SER A 24 5.59 -5.50 6.71
CA SER A 24 5.22 -6.91 6.85
C SER A 24 3.71 -7.07 6.87
N ILE A 25 3.22 -8.09 6.17
CA ILE A 25 1.82 -8.49 6.11
C ILE A 25 1.74 -9.88 6.71
N ARG A 26 0.90 -10.04 7.73
CA ARG A 26 0.71 -11.31 8.43
C ARG A 26 -0.70 -11.82 8.20
N CYS A 27 -0.83 -13.07 7.73
CA CYS A 27 -2.10 -13.77 7.80
C CYS A 27 -2.32 -14.23 9.25
N LYS A 28 -3.43 -13.79 9.87
CA LYS A 28 -3.72 -14.14 11.27
C LYS A 28 -4.10 -15.61 11.44
N ASN A 29 -4.68 -16.22 10.41
CA ASN A 29 -5.17 -17.60 10.47
C ASN A 29 -4.04 -18.61 10.35
N THR A 30 -3.10 -18.39 9.42
CA THR A 30 -1.97 -19.32 9.18
C THR A 30 -0.70 -18.92 9.92
N GLY A 31 -0.60 -17.67 10.38
CA GLY A 31 0.61 -17.13 10.99
C GLY A 31 1.71 -16.75 9.99
N GLU A 32 1.51 -16.97 8.69
CA GLU A 32 2.50 -16.65 7.66
C GLU A 32 2.74 -15.14 7.56
N ILE A 33 4.00 -14.76 7.32
CA ILE A 33 4.44 -13.37 7.23
C ILE A 33 5.11 -13.16 5.87
N PHE A 34 4.71 -12.08 5.20
CA PHE A 34 5.27 -11.62 3.94
C PHE A 34 5.88 -10.25 4.16
N ALA A 35 7.15 -10.09 3.83
CA ALA A 35 7.86 -8.82 3.94
C ALA A 35 8.09 -8.21 2.55
N ASP A 36 8.01 -6.89 2.46
CA ASP A 36 8.30 -6.13 1.25
C ASP A 36 9.04 -4.83 1.60
N ILE A 37 9.82 -4.31 0.65
CA ILE A 37 10.49 -3.01 0.77
C ILE A 37 9.65 -1.94 0.09
N SER A 38 9.61 -0.75 0.67
CA SER A 38 8.86 0.35 0.08
C SER A 38 9.52 1.70 0.29
N THR A 39 9.39 2.54 -0.74
CA THR A 39 9.68 3.97 -0.67
C THR A 39 8.53 4.77 -0.05
N ASP A 40 7.38 4.12 0.19
CA ASP A 40 6.22 4.70 0.85
C ASP A 40 5.39 3.59 1.51
N THR A 41 5.63 3.38 2.81
CA THR A 41 4.99 2.33 3.60
C THR A 41 3.46 2.41 3.57
N LYS A 42 2.90 3.63 3.61
CA LYS A 42 1.45 3.85 3.57
C LYS A 42 0.85 3.46 2.21
N PHE A 43 1.51 3.83 1.13
CA PHE A 43 1.09 3.41 -0.21
C PHE A 43 1.19 1.89 -0.36
N ALA A 44 2.26 1.27 0.10
CA ALA A 44 2.44 -0.18 -0.02
C ALA A 44 1.32 -0.96 0.69
N PHE A 45 1.01 -0.62 1.95
CA PHE A 45 -0.11 -1.25 2.65
C PHE A 45 -1.44 -1.11 1.90
N ASN A 46 -1.73 0.08 1.34
CA ASN A 46 -2.94 0.30 0.57
C ASN A 46 -2.96 -0.54 -0.72
N SER A 47 -1.85 -0.55 -1.46
CA SER A 47 -1.72 -1.33 -2.69
C SER A 47 -1.88 -2.83 -2.44
N HIS A 48 -1.23 -3.40 -1.42
CA HIS A 48 -1.40 -4.81 -1.08
C HIS A 48 -2.85 -5.13 -0.70
N ARG A 49 -3.49 -4.31 0.14
CA ARG A 49 -4.91 -4.51 0.50
C ARG A 49 -5.82 -4.48 -0.73
N PHE A 50 -5.63 -3.48 -1.60
CA PHE A 50 -6.41 -3.36 -2.82
C PHE A 50 -6.20 -4.58 -3.74
N HIS A 51 -4.94 -4.96 -4.00
CA HIS A 51 -4.63 -6.10 -4.86
C HIS A 51 -5.16 -7.42 -4.30
N LEU A 52 -5.06 -7.65 -2.98
CA LEU A 52 -5.62 -8.84 -2.34
C LEU A 52 -7.14 -8.87 -2.45
N SER A 53 -7.81 -7.74 -2.19
CA SER A 53 -9.26 -7.64 -2.29
C SER A 53 -9.79 -7.82 -3.71
N ALA A 54 -8.99 -7.41 -4.71
CA ALA A 54 -9.33 -7.51 -6.12
C ALA A 54 -8.92 -8.85 -6.76
N ASN A 55 -8.31 -9.77 -5.99
CA ASN A 55 -7.73 -11.01 -6.49
C ASN A 55 -6.63 -10.82 -7.57
N LEU A 56 -5.90 -9.70 -7.49
CA LEU A 56 -4.88 -9.27 -8.45
C LEU A 56 -3.48 -9.22 -7.82
N HIS A 57 -3.30 -9.82 -6.64
CA HIS A 57 -2.02 -9.79 -5.97
C HIS A 57 -0.96 -10.62 -6.73
N ARG A 58 0.21 -10.02 -6.93
CA ARG A 58 1.33 -10.64 -7.66
C ARG A 58 1.84 -11.91 -6.95
N ASN A 59 1.88 -11.88 -5.62
CA ASN A 59 2.20 -13.05 -4.82
C ASN A 59 0.95 -13.93 -4.68
N LYS A 60 0.93 -15.05 -5.42
CA LYS A 60 -0.19 -16.00 -5.47
C LYS A 60 -0.40 -16.74 -4.16
N ARG A 61 0.67 -17.13 -3.47
CA ARG A 61 0.58 -17.74 -2.14
C ARG A 61 -0.14 -16.81 -1.17
N LEU A 62 0.26 -15.55 -1.08
CA LEU A 62 -0.42 -14.58 -0.21
C LEU A 62 -1.88 -14.33 -0.61
N GLN A 63 -2.22 -14.44 -1.90
CA GLN A 63 -3.59 -14.26 -2.39
C GLN A 63 -4.54 -15.40 -2.00
N GLU A 64 -3.99 -16.60 -1.80
CA GLU A 64 -4.73 -17.82 -1.46
C GLU A 64 -4.93 -18.01 0.05
N LEU A 65 -4.28 -17.17 0.87
CA LEU A 65 -4.36 -17.17 2.34
C LEU A 65 -5.48 -16.28 2.89
#